data_AF-A0A7K2FF55-F1
#
_entry.id   AF-A0A7K2FF55-F1
#
_cell.length_a   1.000
_cell.length_b   1.000
_cell.length_c   1.000
_cell.angle_alpha   90.00
_cell.angle_beta   90.00
_cell.angle_gamma   90.00
#
_symmetry.space_group_name_H-M   'P 1'
#
loop_
_entity.id
_entity.type
_entity.pdbx_description
1 polymer ?
#
loop_
_entity_poly.entity_id
_entity_poly.type
_entity_poly.pdbx_seq_one_letter_code
_entity_poly.pdbx_strand_id
1 'polypeptide(L)'
;KPTPTPKPTPKPTPPPAPEVYETNALDYDLTGDGTGPEVRLGDSSWVWRRYGMSIADTNYARGITVRGDSSVTVDLNRPCTTYDAVVGVDDLNLTRGKVSFSVYADGVRLWHSRAVGAGDAAVPVHVDLTGRTTVRLVVEQRGHTFEQVAFADWAQSRFTCR
;
A
#
# COMPACT_ATOMS: atom_id res chain seq x y z
N LYS A 1 -56.99 18.81 -29.48
CA LYS A 1 -55.58 18.35 -29.64
C LYS A 1 -55.00 18.16 -28.23
N PRO A 2 -54.71 16.93 -27.77
CA PRO A 2 -54.13 16.72 -26.44
C PRO A 2 -52.66 17.14 -26.43
N THR A 3 -52.24 17.89 -25.40
CA THR A 3 -50.85 18.28 -25.18
C THR A 3 -50.05 17.05 -24.69
N PRO A 4 -48.89 16.73 -25.27
CA PRO A 4 -48.09 15.60 -24.83
C PRO A 4 -47.44 15.90 -23.47
N THR A 5 -47.62 14.98 -22.53
CA THR A 5 -47.03 15.05 -21.19
C THR A 5 -45.49 14.93 -21.28
N PRO A 6 -44.70 15.72 -20.54
CA PRO A 6 -43.25 15.61 -20.54
C PRO A 6 -42.80 14.24 -20.01
N LYS A 7 -41.90 13.57 -20.73
CA LYS A 7 -41.29 12.30 -20.31
C LYS A 7 -40.40 12.57 -19.08
N PRO A 8 -40.53 11.79 -17.98
CA PRO A 8 -39.68 11.96 -16.81
C PRO A 8 -38.21 11.77 -17.17
N THR A 9 -37.37 12.69 -16.72
CA THR A 9 -35.91 12.61 -16.89
C THR A 9 -35.37 11.43 -16.06
N PRO A 10 -34.52 10.56 -16.62
CA PRO A 10 -33.93 9.47 -15.85
C PRO A 10 -33.07 10.05 -14.72
N LYS A 11 -33.27 9.54 -13.49
CA LYS A 11 -32.47 9.88 -12.31
C LYS A 11 -31.02 9.43 -12.56
N PRO A 12 -30.00 10.25 -12.23
CA PRO A 12 -28.60 9.84 -12.35
C PRO A 12 -28.34 8.56 -11.55
N THR A 13 -27.71 7.57 -12.17
CA THR A 13 -27.25 6.36 -11.48
C THR A 13 -26.21 6.75 -10.42
N PRO A 14 -26.29 6.23 -9.17
CA PRO A 14 -25.26 6.45 -8.16
C PRO A 14 -23.88 6.04 -8.69
N PRO A 15 -22.79 6.74 -8.30
CA PRO A 15 -21.45 6.31 -8.63
C PRO A 15 -21.20 4.87 -8.15
N PRO A 16 -20.39 4.07 -8.89
CA PRO A 16 -19.95 2.76 -8.43
C PRO A 16 -19.33 2.84 -7.03
N ALA A 17 -19.54 1.79 -6.22
CA ALA A 17 -18.90 1.71 -4.91
C ALA A 17 -17.38 1.62 -5.06
N PRO A 18 -16.59 2.20 -4.14
CA PRO A 18 -15.14 2.07 -4.18
C PRO A 18 -14.71 0.60 -4.10
N GLU A 19 -13.74 0.23 -4.94
CA GLU A 19 -13.13 -1.09 -4.97
C GLU A 19 -11.85 -1.10 -4.13
N VAL A 20 -11.63 -2.15 -3.35
CA VAL A 20 -10.47 -2.26 -2.45
C VAL A 20 -9.52 -3.31 -2.98
N TYR A 21 -8.28 -2.91 -3.20
CA TYR A 21 -7.19 -3.74 -3.69
C TYR A 21 -6.12 -3.87 -2.63
N GLU A 22 -5.84 -5.08 -2.20
CA GLU A 22 -4.94 -5.29 -1.08
C GLU A 22 -3.59 -5.75 -1.58
N THR A 23 -2.53 -5.18 -1.03
CA THR A 23 -1.18 -5.28 -1.60
C THR A 23 -0.68 -6.73 -1.66
N ASN A 24 -1.17 -7.59 -0.76
CA ASN A 24 -0.84 -9.02 -0.75
C ASN A 24 -1.52 -9.84 -1.85
N ALA A 25 -2.53 -9.28 -2.51
CA ALA A 25 -3.34 -9.92 -3.54
C ALA A 25 -3.18 -9.30 -4.94
N LEU A 26 -2.40 -8.21 -5.09
CA LEU A 26 -2.15 -7.61 -6.39
C LEU A 26 -1.39 -8.57 -7.29
N ASP A 27 -1.64 -8.55 -8.58
CA ASP A 27 -0.80 -9.25 -9.55
C ASP A 27 0.49 -8.48 -9.81
N TYR A 28 1.43 -9.13 -10.50
CA TYR A 28 2.58 -8.43 -11.07
C TYR A 28 2.23 -7.93 -12.47
N ASP A 29 2.79 -6.79 -12.88
CA ASP A 29 2.63 -6.19 -14.21
C ASP A 29 2.88 -7.17 -15.39
N LEU A 30 3.75 -8.16 -15.20
CA LEU A 30 4.03 -9.18 -16.22
C LEU A 30 2.87 -10.16 -16.45
N THR A 31 2.03 -10.40 -15.44
CA THR A 31 0.97 -11.43 -15.45
C THR A 31 -0.43 -10.86 -15.25
N GLY A 32 -0.53 -9.60 -14.85
CA GLY A 32 -1.77 -8.89 -14.63
C GLY A 32 -2.47 -8.49 -15.93
N ASP A 33 -3.71 -8.01 -15.81
CA ASP A 33 -4.55 -7.62 -16.93
C ASP A 33 -4.60 -6.10 -17.17
N GLY A 34 -3.90 -5.33 -16.33
CA GLY A 34 -3.81 -3.87 -16.43
C GLY A 34 -5.09 -3.14 -16.07
N THR A 35 -6.04 -3.78 -15.38
CA THR A 35 -7.32 -3.15 -15.00
C THR A 35 -7.34 -2.60 -13.58
N GLY A 36 -6.41 -3.04 -12.73
CA GLY A 36 -6.29 -2.61 -11.33
C GLY A 36 -4.84 -2.50 -10.89
N PRO A 37 -4.61 -2.13 -9.62
CA PRO A 37 -3.27 -1.96 -9.10
C PRO A 37 -2.42 -3.22 -9.23
N GLU A 38 -1.21 -3.07 -9.76
CA GLU A 38 -0.26 -4.17 -10.02
C GLU A 38 1.13 -3.81 -9.52
N VAL A 39 1.84 -4.79 -8.96
CA VAL A 39 3.23 -4.59 -8.53
C VAL A 39 4.12 -4.65 -9.77
N ARG A 40 4.90 -3.59 -10.00
CA ARG A 40 5.87 -3.55 -11.09
C ARG A 40 7.06 -4.44 -10.75
N LEU A 41 7.22 -5.56 -11.46
CA LEU A 41 8.27 -6.54 -11.12
C LEU A 41 9.68 -5.98 -11.31
N GLY A 42 9.92 -5.24 -12.40
CA GLY A 42 11.24 -4.72 -12.75
C GLY A 42 11.79 -3.63 -11.83
N ASP A 43 10.91 -2.84 -11.21
CA ASP A 43 11.28 -1.73 -10.30
C ASP A 43 10.91 -2.01 -8.83
N SER A 44 10.68 -3.28 -8.49
CA SER A 44 10.38 -3.71 -7.12
C SER A 44 11.47 -4.61 -6.55
N SER A 45 11.76 -4.39 -5.28
CA SER A 45 12.52 -5.30 -4.44
C SER A 45 11.71 -6.57 -4.16
N TRP A 46 12.34 -7.54 -3.50
CA TRP A 46 11.66 -8.75 -3.04
C TRP A 46 10.45 -8.42 -2.14
N VAL A 47 9.32 -9.06 -2.45
CA VAL A 47 8.04 -8.94 -1.73
C VAL A 47 7.61 -10.32 -1.27
N TRP A 48 7.32 -10.46 0.02
CA TRP A 48 6.62 -11.62 0.56
C TRP A 48 5.16 -11.28 0.83
N ARG A 49 4.28 -11.81 -0.02
CA ARG A 49 2.82 -11.73 0.17
C ARG A 49 2.42 -12.64 1.32
N ARG A 50 1.73 -12.10 2.32
CA ARG A 50 1.43 -12.85 3.55
C ARG A 50 -0.01 -12.72 4.01
N TYR A 51 -0.45 -13.80 4.65
CA TYR A 51 -1.63 -13.88 5.48
C TYR A 51 -1.15 -14.23 6.89
N GLY A 52 -1.40 -13.34 7.85
CA GLY A 52 -0.78 -13.40 9.18
C GLY A 52 0.62 -12.80 9.22
N MET A 53 0.78 -11.75 10.01
CA MET A 53 2.04 -11.10 10.39
C MET A 53 1.85 -10.40 11.73
N SER A 54 2.93 -9.99 12.38
CA SER A 54 2.84 -9.27 13.65
C SER A 54 3.88 -8.18 13.77
N ILE A 55 3.45 -7.08 14.38
CA ILE A 55 4.28 -5.92 14.70
C ILE A 55 4.02 -5.60 16.17
N ALA A 56 5.06 -5.65 16.99
CA ALA A 56 4.98 -5.39 18.43
C ALA A 56 3.87 -6.22 19.10
N ASP A 57 3.90 -7.54 18.86
CA ASP A 57 2.97 -8.54 19.37
C ASP A 57 1.50 -8.37 18.91
N THR A 58 1.23 -7.40 18.03
CA THR A 58 -0.10 -7.18 17.45
C THR A 58 -0.20 -7.93 16.13
N ASN A 59 -1.17 -8.85 16.05
CA ASN A 59 -1.40 -9.66 14.85
C ASN A 59 -2.23 -8.91 13.79
N TYR A 60 -1.79 -9.00 12.55
CA TYR A 60 -2.48 -8.48 11.38
C TYR A 60 -2.79 -9.60 10.39
N ALA A 61 -3.99 -9.59 9.84
CA ALA A 61 -4.49 -10.69 9.00
C ALA A 61 -3.78 -10.80 7.65
N ARG A 62 -3.26 -9.70 7.10
CA ARG A 62 -2.76 -9.63 5.72
C ARG A 62 -1.81 -8.46 5.53
N GLY A 63 -0.95 -8.56 4.53
CA GLY A 63 -0.05 -7.49 4.12
C GLY A 63 1.10 -8.03 3.28
N ILE A 64 2.12 -7.20 3.12
CA ILE A 64 3.39 -7.62 2.53
C ILE A 64 4.52 -7.42 3.53
N THR A 65 5.44 -8.37 3.56
CA THR A 65 6.74 -8.24 4.24
C THR A 65 7.81 -7.98 3.20
N VAL A 66 8.71 -7.06 3.50
CA VAL A 66 9.85 -6.67 2.66
C VAL A 66 11.13 -6.65 3.50
N ARG A 67 12.28 -6.46 2.85
CA ARG A 67 13.55 -6.24 3.58
C ARG A 67 13.64 -4.81 4.11
N GLY A 68 14.46 -4.59 5.14
CA GLY A 68 14.63 -3.27 5.76
C GLY A 68 15.27 -2.20 4.86
N ASP A 69 15.91 -2.59 3.75
CA ASP A 69 16.13 -1.72 2.60
C ASP A 69 15.34 -2.28 1.42
N SER A 70 14.27 -1.58 1.03
CA SER A 70 13.39 -2.04 -0.04
C SER A 70 12.60 -0.91 -0.68
N SER A 71 12.21 -1.15 -1.92
CA SER A 71 11.31 -0.29 -2.68
C SER A 71 10.35 -1.19 -3.46
N VAL A 72 9.04 -1.02 -3.29
CA VAL A 72 8.00 -1.74 -4.04
C VAL A 72 7.18 -0.71 -4.81
N THR A 73 7.16 -0.84 -6.13
CA THR A 73 6.43 0.07 -7.02
C THR A 73 5.13 -0.59 -7.46
N VAL A 74 4.02 0.13 -7.33
CA VAL A 74 2.68 -0.29 -7.75
C VAL A 74 2.19 0.67 -8.82
N ASP A 75 1.85 0.13 -9.98
CA ASP A 75 1.14 0.84 -11.03
C ASP A 75 -0.36 0.78 -10.71
N LEU A 76 -1.03 1.94 -10.60
CA LEU A 76 -2.42 1.96 -10.13
C LEU A 76 -3.40 1.47 -11.19
N ASN A 77 -3.08 1.68 -12.48
CA ASN A 77 -3.86 1.29 -13.67
C ASN A 77 -5.33 1.77 -13.72
N ARG A 78 -5.79 2.48 -12.70
CA ARG A 78 -7.12 3.09 -12.62
C ARG A 78 -7.11 4.23 -11.58
N PRO A 79 -8.15 5.08 -11.54
CA PRO A 79 -8.26 6.14 -10.54
C PRO A 79 -8.36 5.56 -9.12
N CYS A 80 -7.34 5.80 -8.30
CA CYS A 80 -7.37 5.51 -6.88
C CYS A 80 -7.45 6.79 -6.05
N THR A 81 -8.04 6.66 -4.87
CA THR A 81 -8.34 7.78 -3.96
C THR A 81 -7.50 7.72 -2.70
N THR A 82 -7.25 6.53 -2.15
CA THR A 82 -6.42 6.37 -0.96
C THR A 82 -5.49 5.17 -1.05
N TYR A 83 -4.39 5.27 -0.32
CA TYR A 83 -3.64 4.11 0.15
C TYR A 83 -3.56 4.16 1.68
N ASP A 84 -3.92 3.04 2.31
CA ASP A 84 -4.01 2.87 3.74
C ASP A 84 -3.20 1.63 4.15
N ALA A 85 -2.43 1.75 5.24
CA ALA A 85 -1.64 0.64 5.78
C ALA A 85 -1.30 0.87 7.26
N VAL A 86 -0.67 -0.13 7.86
CA VAL A 86 -0.01 -0.07 9.16
C VAL A 86 1.41 -0.61 8.98
N VAL A 87 2.43 0.17 9.33
CA VAL A 87 3.83 -0.19 9.09
C VAL A 87 4.62 -0.41 10.36
N GLY A 88 5.60 -1.31 10.29
CA GLY A 88 6.52 -1.54 11.41
C GLY A 88 7.53 -2.64 11.14
N VAL A 89 8.40 -2.86 12.12
CA VAL A 89 9.36 -3.97 12.11
C VAL A 89 8.62 -5.24 12.47
N ASP A 90 8.75 -6.27 11.63
CA ASP A 90 8.11 -7.58 11.86
C ASP A 90 8.74 -8.27 13.10
N ASP A 91 7.94 -8.94 13.92
CA ASP A 91 8.42 -9.64 15.13
C ASP A 91 9.30 -10.87 14.82
N LEU A 92 9.41 -11.29 13.56
CA LEU A 92 10.39 -12.29 13.10
C LEU A 92 11.85 -11.80 13.20
N ASN A 93 12.08 -10.50 13.44
CA ASN A 93 13.43 -9.98 13.65
C ASN A 93 13.97 -10.33 15.04
N LEU A 94 15.24 -10.73 15.09
CA LEU A 94 15.99 -10.94 16.33
C LEU A 94 16.89 -9.74 16.70
N THR A 95 16.98 -8.74 15.81
CA THR A 95 17.89 -7.60 15.92
C THR A 95 17.16 -6.34 16.39
N ARG A 96 17.91 -5.38 16.97
CA ARG A 96 17.38 -4.09 17.45
C ARG A 96 17.47 -2.98 16.38
N GLY A 97 17.46 -3.38 15.12
CA GLY A 97 17.54 -2.44 14.00
C GLY A 97 16.36 -1.49 13.95
N LYS A 98 16.55 -0.39 13.21
CA LYS A 98 15.50 0.58 12.95
C LYS A 98 15.37 0.82 11.46
N VAL A 99 14.15 1.10 11.03
CA VAL A 99 13.85 1.50 9.67
C VAL A 99 12.98 2.75 9.69
N SER A 100 12.92 3.46 8.57
CA SER A 100 11.86 4.43 8.32
C SER A 100 11.12 4.06 7.05
N PHE A 101 9.83 4.36 7.04
CA PHE A 101 8.93 4.07 5.95
C PHE A 101 8.59 5.36 5.22
N SER A 102 8.38 5.26 3.91
CA SER A 102 7.89 6.37 3.10
C SER A 102 6.95 5.87 2.02
N VAL A 103 5.94 6.67 1.71
CA VAL A 103 5.08 6.47 0.54
C VAL A 103 5.32 7.61 -0.44
N TYR A 104 5.69 7.27 -1.67
CA TYR A 104 5.79 8.19 -2.78
C TYR A 104 4.65 7.93 -3.76
N ALA A 105 4.16 8.97 -4.41
CA ALA A 105 3.29 8.85 -5.57
C ALA A 105 3.83 9.72 -6.71
N ASP A 106 4.00 9.12 -7.89
CA ASP A 106 4.60 9.78 -9.07
C ASP A 106 5.92 10.50 -8.76
N GLY A 107 6.77 9.85 -7.96
CA GLY A 107 8.06 10.39 -7.52
C GLY A 107 8.01 11.42 -6.38
N VAL A 108 6.83 11.90 -5.97
CA VAL A 108 6.65 12.85 -4.87
C VAL A 108 6.39 12.11 -3.56
N ARG A 109 7.14 12.41 -2.50
CA ARG A 109 6.90 11.83 -1.17
C ARG A 109 5.63 12.42 -0.55
N LEU A 110 4.63 11.59 -0.33
CA LEU A 110 3.36 12.00 0.29
C LEU A 110 3.34 11.74 1.80
N TRP A 111 4.10 10.75 2.25
CA TRP A 111 4.14 10.37 3.67
C TRP A 111 5.52 9.82 4.06
N HIS A 112 5.90 10.03 5.33
CA HIS A 112 7.15 9.56 5.92
C HIS A 112 6.99 9.32 7.42
N SER A 113 7.55 8.22 7.92
CA SER A 113 7.60 7.91 9.35
C SER A 113 8.87 8.45 10.02
N ARG A 114 8.82 8.60 11.34
CA ARG A 114 10.06 8.56 12.16
C ARG A 114 10.75 7.19 12.04
N ALA A 115 11.95 7.06 12.58
CA ALA A 115 12.56 5.74 12.76
C ALA A 115 11.70 4.87 13.69
N VAL A 116 11.46 3.62 13.27
CA VAL A 116 10.68 2.59 13.95
C VAL A 116 11.59 1.40 14.21
N GLY A 117 11.67 0.94 15.45
CA GLY A 117 12.46 -0.23 15.84
C GLY A 117 11.61 -1.47 16.13
N ALA A 118 12.29 -2.60 16.35
CA ALA A 118 11.64 -3.81 16.87
C ALA A 118 10.95 -3.53 18.22
N GLY A 119 9.69 -3.96 18.36
CA GLY A 119 8.87 -3.73 19.55
C GLY A 119 8.23 -2.34 19.67
N ASP A 120 8.53 -1.41 18.75
CA ASP A 120 7.79 -0.15 18.67
C ASP A 120 6.38 -0.41 18.12
N ALA A 121 5.38 0.31 18.64
CA ALA A 121 4.03 0.26 18.12
C ALA A 121 4.00 0.59 16.62
N ALA A 122 3.17 -0.17 15.88
CA ALA A 122 3.00 0.02 14.46
C ALA A 122 2.44 1.42 14.12
N VAL A 123 2.84 1.97 12.99
CA VAL A 123 2.53 3.34 12.59
C VAL A 123 1.46 3.34 11.49
N PRO A 124 0.32 4.03 11.66
CA PRO A 124 -0.70 4.12 10.63
C PRO A 124 -0.23 4.98 9.45
N VAL A 125 -0.63 4.57 8.25
CA VAL A 125 -0.38 5.25 6.97
C VAL A 125 -1.72 5.59 6.34
N HIS A 126 -1.85 6.83 5.89
CA HIS A 126 -2.96 7.30 5.06
C HIS A 126 -2.43 8.32 4.06
N VAL A 127 -2.65 8.08 2.77
CA VAL A 127 -2.27 9.02 1.69
C VAL A 127 -3.39 9.20 0.68
N ASP A 128 -3.55 10.43 0.20
CA ASP A 128 -4.44 10.77 -0.92
C ASP A 128 -3.74 10.43 -2.26
N LEU A 129 -4.41 9.62 -3.08
CA LEU A 129 -3.93 9.18 -4.39
C LEU A 129 -4.67 9.83 -5.56
N THR A 130 -5.52 10.83 -5.29
CA THR A 130 -6.30 11.50 -6.33
C THR A 130 -5.38 12.07 -7.42
N GLY A 131 -5.59 11.62 -8.65
CA GLY A 131 -4.81 12.03 -9.81
C GLY A 131 -3.41 11.42 -9.90
N ARG A 132 -3.09 10.43 -9.05
CA ARG A 132 -1.82 9.70 -9.09
C ARG A 132 -1.89 8.49 -10.02
N THR A 133 -0.73 8.08 -10.52
CA THR A 133 -0.63 6.93 -11.44
C THR A 133 0.22 5.80 -10.89
N THR A 134 1.18 6.12 -10.05
CA THR A 134 2.13 5.18 -9.46
C THR A 134 2.29 5.44 -7.97
N VAL A 135 2.50 4.38 -7.20
CA VAL A 135 2.83 4.45 -5.78
C VAL A 135 4.10 3.64 -5.52
N ARG A 136 5.02 4.18 -4.71
CA ARG A 136 6.23 3.49 -4.30
C ARG A 136 6.33 3.44 -2.79
N LEU A 137 6.32 2.22 -2.26
CA LEU A 137 6.45 1.89 -0.85
C LEU A 137 7.92 1.65 -0.55
N VAL A 138 8.51 2.46 0.32
CA VAL A 138 9.95 2.46 0.57
C VAL A 138 10.22 2.20 2.05
N VAL A 139 11.17 1.30 2.31
CA VAL A 139 11.76 1.09 3.64
C VAL A 139 13.25 1.40 3.53
N GLU A 140 13.74 2.22 4.45
CA GLU A 140 15.16 2.59 4.54
C GLU A 140 15.69 2.22 5.92
N GLN A 141 16.81 1.50 5.98
CA GLN A 141 17.54 1.22 7.22
C GLN A 141 17.99 2.52 7.90
N ARG A 142 18.01 2.48 9.23
CA ARG A 142 18.49 3.54 10.11
C ARG A 142 19.43 2.94 11.14
N GLY A 143 20.63 3.49 11.26
CA GLY A 143 21.62 3.05 12.25
C GLY A 143 22.86 2.40 11.62
N HIS A 144 23.61 1.65 12.41
CA HIS A 144 24.89 1.04 12.01
C HIS A 144 24.69 -0.31 11.32
N THR A 145 25.68 -0.75 10.53
CA THR A 145 25.62 -1.95 9.68
C THR A 145 25.32 -3.27 10.42
N PHE A 146 25.55 -3.34 11.74
CA PHE A 146 25.28 -4.51 12.56
C PHE A 146 23.85 -4.56 13.14
N GLU A 147 23.06 -3.50 12.96
CA GLU A 147 21.68 -3.37 13.44
C GLU A 147 20.70 -3.35 12.26
N GLN A 148 20.83 -4.30 11.33
CA GLN A 148 19.95 -4.38 10.17
C GLN A 148 18.62 -5.04 10.52
N VAL A 149 17.53 -4.43 10.06
CA VAL A 149 16.20 -5.04 10.04
C VAL A 149 16.10 -6.00 8.85
N ALA A 150 15.90 -7.28 9.12
CA ALA A 150 15.72 -8.29 8.07
C ALA A 150 14.33 -8.17 7.42
N PHE A 151 13.30 -7.91 8.24
CA PHE A 151 11.90 -7.89 7.81
C PHE A 151 11.15 -6.66 8.29
N ALA A 152 10.46 -6.00 7.38
CA ALA A 152 9.59 -4.86 7.67
C ALA A 152 8.25 -5.08 6.98
N ASP A 153 7.17 -4.73 7.68
CA ASP A 153 5.81 -5.01 7.26
C ASP A 153 5.07 -3.77 6.79
N TRP A 154 4.29 -3.96 5.73
CA TRP A 154 3.15 -3.13 5.35
C TRP A 154 1.88 -3.95 5.59
N ALA A 155 1.39 -3.92 6.83
CA ALA A 155 0.21 -4.64 7.29
C ALA A 155 -1.09 -3.91 6.92
N GLN A 156 -2.17 -4.67 6.71
CA GLN A 156 -3.49 -4.15 6.27
C GLN A 156 -3.40 -3.17 5.09
N SER A 157 -2.40 -3.41 4.23
CA SER A 157 -1.99 -2.52 3.16
C SER A 157 -2.93 -2.63 1.96
N ARG A 158 -3.59 -1.53 1.61
CA ARG A 158 -4.63 -1.51 0.57
C ARG A 158 -4.76 -0.19 -0.17
N PHE A 159 -5.22 -0.27 -1.41
CA PHE A 159 -5.61 0.83 -2.28
C PHE A 159 -7.13 0.86 -2.39
N THR A 160 -7.70 2.07 -2.38
CA THR A 160 -9.15 2.28 -2.62
C THR A 160 -9.34 3.00 -3.95
N CYS A 161 -9.97 2.35 -4.91
CA CYS A 161 -10.11 2.83 -6.29
C CYS A 161 -11.57 2.96 -6.74
N ARG A 162 -11.78 3.65 -7.86
CA ARG A 162 -13.10 3.89 -8.47
C ARG A 162 -13.15 3.37 -9.90
#